data_AF-A0A447PQX7-F1
#
_entry.id   AF-A0A447PQX7-F1
#
_cell.length_a   1.000
_cell.length_b   1.000
_cell.length_c   1.000
_cell.angle_alpha   90.00
_cell.angle_beta   90.00
_cell.angle_gamma   90.00
#
_symmetry.space_group_name_H-M   'P 1'
#
loop_
_entity.id
_entity.type
_entity.pdbx_description
1 polymer ?
#
loop_
_entity_poly.entity_id
_entity_poly.type
_entity_poly.pdbx_seq_one_letter_code
_entity_poly.pdbx_strand_id
1 'polypeptide(L)'
;MTDTQLSVLINYMLKAGNAAEPGALIRQLAQGAPQYKEQLMTIAEWLEEKGRTEGLQKGLQKGLEQGLAQGREAEARAIARKMLANGLEPGLIASVTGITPEELSTLSH
;
A
#
# COMPACT_ATOMS: atom_id res chain seq x y z
N MET A 1 11.50 33.53 17.43
CA MET A 1 11.49 32.70 16.21
C MET A 1 11.04 33.57 15.06
N THR A 2 11.74 33.54 13.93
CA THR A 2 11.36 34.28 12.71
C THR A 2 10.69 33.37 11.69
N ASP A 3 9.98 33.93 10.71
CA ASP A 3 9.30 33.18 9.64
C ASP A 3 10.27 32.27 8.86
N THR A 4 11.50 32.74 8.66
CA THR A 4 12.58 31.98 8.01
C THR A 4 13.02 30.79 8.86
N GLN A 5 13.21 30.98 10.17
CA GLN A 5 13.59 29.90 11.08
C GLN A 5 12.49 28.84 11.19
N LEU A 6 11.23 29.28 11.24
CA LEU A 6 10.08 28.38 11.26
C LEU A 6 9.98 27.57 9.96
N SER A 7 10.15 28.22 8.80
CA SER A 7 10.11 27.55 7.49
C SER A 7 11.23 26.53 7.32
N VAL A 8 12.45 26.85 7.76
CA VAL A 8 13.59 25.91 7.73
C VAL A 8 13.36 24.74 8.67
N LEU A 9 12.84 24.97 9.88
CA LEU A 9 12.51 23.91 10.81
C LEU A 9 11.44 22.98 10.24
N ILE A 10 10.34 23.52 9.70
CA ILE A 10 9.27 22.73 9.06
C ILE A 10 9.81 21.95 7.87
N ASN A 11 10.59 22.58 6.99
CA ASN A 11 11.16 21.91 5.81
C ASN A 11 12.11 20.77 6.20
N TYR A 12 12.96 21.02 7.20
CA TYR A 12 13.84 20.01 7.76
C TYR A 12 13.05 18.86 8.37
N MET A 13 11.99 19.13 9.15
CA MET A 13 11.18 18.07 9.76
C MET A 13 10.39 17.26 8.74
N LEU A 14 9.89 17.87 7.66
CA LEU A 14 9.20 17.15 6.57
C LEU A 14 10.14 16.29 5.72
N LYS A 15 11.41 16.68 5.60
CA LYS A 15 12.41 15.97 4.77
C LYS A 15 13.28 14.99 5.56
N ALA A 16 13.63 15.33 6.79
CA ALA A 16 14.56 14.58 7.65
C ALA A 16 13.84 13.87 8.82
N GLY A 17 12.64 14.33 9.19
CA GLY A 17 11.88 13.79 10.31
C GLY A 17 11.21 12.48 9.96
N ASN A 18 11.87 11.38 10.29
CA ASN A 18 11.29 10.07 10.56
C ASN A 18 10.40 10.09 11.82
N ALA A 19 9.67 11.19 12.06
CA ALA A 19 8.82 11.33 13.23
C ALA A 19 7.53 10.55 12.97
N ALA A 20 7.23 9.60 13.84
CA ALA A 20 6.02 8.79 13.77
C ALA A 20 4.73 9.63 13.72
N GLU A 21 4.77 10.89 14.20
CA GLU A 21 3.59 11.77 14.31
C GLU A 21 3.90 13.25 14.01
N PRO A 22 4.10 13.66 12.75
CA PRO A 22 4.40 15.04 12.36
C PRO A 22 3.31 16.03 12.81
N GLY A 23 2.04 15.62 12.81
CA GLY A 23 0.91 16.44 13.26
C GLY A 23 0.95 16.78 14.76
N ALA A 24 1.37 15.84 15.61
CA ALA A 24 1.46 16.07 17.06
C ALA A 24 2.49 17.15 17.40
N LEU A 25 3.62 17.14 16.69
CA LEU A 25 4.68 18.14 16.85
C LEU A 25 4.23 19.53 16.39
N ILE A 26 3.52 19.63 15.26
CA ILE A 26 2.97 20.89 14.77
C ILE A 26 1.97 21.49 15.77
N ARG A 27 1.15 20.64 16.42
CA ARG A 27 0.25 21.06 17.51
C ARG A 27 1.03 21.57 18.74
N GLN A 28 2.16 20.96 19.09
CA GLN A 28 3.03 21.46 20.16
C GLN A 28 3.68 22.81 19.81
N LEU A 29 4.16 22.98 18.58
CA LEU A 29 4.73 24.25 18.11
C LEU A 29 3.69 25.37 18.13
N ALA A 30 2.43 25.06 17.81
CA ALA A 30 1.33 26.02 17.85
C ALA A 30 1.02 26.50 19.29
N GLN A 31 1.33 25.71 20.32
CA GLN A 31 1.22 26.13 21.73
C GLN A 31 2.34 27.10 22.12
N GLY A 32 3.57 26.88 21.63
CA GLY A 32 4.74 27.71 21.93
C GLY A 32 4.86 28.97 21.08
N ALA A 33 4.16 29.04 19.95
CA ALA A 33 4.16 30.21 19.05
C ALA A 33 2.73 30.56 18.59
N PRO A 34 1.92 31.20 19.47
CA PRO A 34 0.51 31.48 19.20
C PRO A 34 0.27 32.30 17.92
N GLN A 35 1.22 33.17 17.55
CA GLN A 35 1.15 33.98 16.34
C GLN A 35 1.18 33.16 15.04
N TYR A 36 1.68 31.93 15.08
CA TYR A 36 1.73 31.00 13.95
C TYR A 36 0.72 29.87 14.06
N LYS A 37 -0.16 29.91 15.08
CA LYS A 37 -1.09 28.82 15.37
C LYS A 37 -1.92 28.43 14.17
N GLU A 38 -2.53 29.38 13.47
CA GLU A 38 -3.39 29.12 12.32
C GLU A 38 -2.62 28.45 11.18
N GLN A 39 -1.48 29.02 10.78
CA GLN A 39 -0.61 28.47 9.74
C GLN A 39 -0.12 27.06 10.08
N LEU A 40 0.26 26.82 11.33
CA LEU A 40 0.67 25.52 11.82
C LEU A 40 -0.49 24.52 11.77
N MET A 41 -1.69 24.89 12.20
CA MET A 41 -2.86 24.01 12.12
C MET A 41 -3.18 23.63 10.67
N THR A 42 -3.14 24.56 9.72
CA THR A 42 -3.32 24.25 8.28
C THR A 42 -2.27 23.25 7.78
N ILE A 43 -1.02 23.36 8.23
CA ILE A 43 0.04 22.41 7.86
C ILE A 43 -0.24 21.02 8.48
N ALA A 44 -0.70 20.96 9.72
CA ALA A 44 -1.07 19.69 10.37
C ALA A 44 -2.21 18.99 9.61
N GLU A 45 -3.27 19.72 9.27
CA GLU A 45 -4.41 19.22 8.50
C GLU A 45 -3.98 18.68 7.14
N TRP A 46 -3.16 19.46 6.41
CA TRP A 46 -2.62 19.04 5.11
C TRP A 46 -1.78 17.77 5.21
N LEU A 47 -0.97 17.61 6.27
CA LEU A 47 -0.17 16.41 6.50
C LEU A 47 -1.02 15.19 6.80
N GLU A 48 -2.07 15.34 7.61
CA GLU A 48 -3.01 14.27 7.93
C GLU A 48 -3.77 13.80 6.68
N GLU A 49 -4.27 14.76 5.87
CA GLU A 49 -4.97 14.45 4.62
C GLU A 49 -4.05 13.79 3.58
N LYS A 50 -2.82 14.30 3.43
CA LYS A 50 -1.82 13.70 2.55
C LYS A 50 -1.49 12.28 2.98
N GLY A 51 -1.22 12.05 4.27
CA GLY A 51 -0.92 10.74 4.82
C GLY A 51 -2.07 9.75 4.61
N ARG A 52 -3.31 10.18 4.87
CA ARG A 52 -4.52 9.39 4.61
C ARG A 52 -4.66 9.02 3.13
N THR A 53 -4.47 9.99 2.24
CA THR A 53 -4.61 9.81 0.79
C THR A 53 -3.55 8.84 0.25
N GLU A 54 -2.28 9.05 0.61
CA GLU A 54 -1.20 8.15 0.22
C GLU A 54 -1.39 6.74 0.79
N GLY A 55 -1.82 6.64 2.04
CA GLY A 55 -2.10 5.36 2.70
C GLY A 55 -3.21 4.59 1.97
N LEU A 56 -4.32 5.27 1.64
CA LEU A 56 -5.43 4.69 0.89
C LEU A 56 -5.00 4.26 -0.52
N GLN A 57 -4.25 5.10 -1.24
CA GLN A 57 -3.79 4.79 -2.58
C GLN A 57 -2.85 3.57 -2.58
N LYS A 58 -1.87 3.53 -1.67
CA LYS A 58 -0.96 2.39 -1.51
C LYS A 58 -1.71 1.12 -1.11
N GLY A 59 -2.70 1.24 -0.22
CA GLY A 59 -3.55 0.12 0.21
C GLY A 59 -4.38 -0.44 -0.93
N LEU A 60 -5.04 0.43 -1.70
CA LEU A 60 -5.86 0.04 -2.85
C LEU A 60 -5.02 -0.60 -3.94
N GLN A 61 -3.86 -0.03 -4.26
CA GLN A 61 -2.95 -0.61 -5.27
C GLN A 61 -2.50 -2.01 -4.87
N LYS A 62 -2.00 -2.19 -3.64
CA LYS A 62 -1.58 -3.51 -3.14
C LYS A 62 -2.75 -4.50 -3.12
N GLY A 63 -3.92 -4.07 -2.67
CA GLY A 63 -5.12 -4.91 -2.62
C GLY A 63 -5.56 -5.36 -4.01
N LEU A 64 -5.52 -4.46 -5.00
CA LEU A 64 -5.87 -4.78 -6.39
C LEU A 64 -4.85 -5.74 -7.02
N GLU A 65 -3.56 -5.49 -6.85
CA GLU A 65 -2.49 -6.37 -7.35
C GLU A 65 -2.60 -7.78 -6.74
N GLN A 66 -2.79 -7.88 -5.42
CA GLN A 66 -2.99 -9.15 -4.74
C GLN A 66 -4.27 -9.85 -5.20
N GLY A 67 -5.39 -9.13 -5.30
CA GLY A 67 -6.67 -9.68 -5.73
C GLY A 67 -6.62 -10.21 -7.17
N LEU A 68 -5.96 -9.48 -8.09
CA LEU A 68 -5.78 -9.92 -9.47
C LEU A 68 -4.87 -11.15 -9.57
N ALA A 69 -3.78 -11.20 -8.78
CA ALA A 69 -2.90 -12.36 -8.76
C ALA A 69 -3.63 -13.61 -8.23
N GLN A 70 -4.32 -13.48 -7.09
CA GLN A 70 -5.12 -14.55 -6.51
C GLN A 70 -6.24 -15.01 -7.44
N GLY A 71 -6.92 -14.07 -8.12
CA GLY A 71 -7.96 -14.37 -9.09
C GLY A 71 -7.44 -15.19 -10.27
N ARG A 72 -6.30 -14.78 -10.85
CA ARG A 72 -5.65 -15.51 -11.94
C ARG A 72 -5.23 -16.92 -11.53
N GLU A 73 -4.64 -17.05 -10.34
CA GLU A 73 -4.22 -18.35 -9.80
C GLU A 73 -5.42 -19.27 -9.55
N ALA A 74 -6.49 -18.74 -8.95
CA ALA A 74 -7.72 -19.50 -8.70
C ALA A 74 -8.39 -19.94 -10.00
N GLU A 75 -8.45 -19.06 -11.01
CA GLU A 75 -9.01 -19.38 -12.32
C GLU A 75 -8.17 -20.44 -13.05
N ALA A 76 -6.84 -20.30 -13.07
CA ALA A 76 -5.94 -21.29 -13.66
C ALA A 76 -6.14 -22.66 -13.01
N ARG A 77 -6.21 -22.72 -11.67
CA ARG A 77 -6.47 -23.97 -10.93
C ARG A 77 -7.83 -24.57 -11.24
N ALA A 78 -8.87 -23.74 -11.37
CA ALA A 78 -10.20 -24.21 -11.74
C ALA A 78 -10.23 -24.79 -13.17
N ILE A 79 -9.52 -24.17 -14.10
CA ILE A 79 -9.37 -24.67 -15.48
C ILE A 79 -8.60 -25.99 -15.48
N ALA A 80 -7.46 -26.07 -14.79
CA ALA A 80 -6.66 -27.28 -14.70
C ALA A 80 -7.44 -28.46 -14.09
N ARG A 81 -8.24 -28.24 -13.04
CA ARG A 81 -9.14 -29.25 -12.49
C ARG A 81 -10.14 -29.78 -13.51
N LYS A 82 -10.75 -28.89 -14.30
CA LYS A 82 -11.68 -29.29 -15.37
C LYS A 82 -10.95 -30.08 -16.47
N MET A 83 -9.73 -29.69 -16.82
CA MET A 83 -8.92 -30.40 -17.81
C MET A 83 -8.55 -31.82 -17.32
N LEU A 84 -8.11 -31.95 -16.06
CA LEU A 84 -7.84 -33.25 -15.44
C LEU A 84 -9.10 -34.14 -15.42
N ALA A 85 -10.25 -33.59 -15.05
CA ALA A 85 -11.52 -34.32 -15.05
C ALA A 85 -11.94 -34.80 -16.45
N ASN A 86 -11.51 -34.09 -17.50
CA ASN A 86 -11.73 -34.47 -18.90
C ASN A 86 -10.63 -35.42 -19.43
N GLY A 87 -9.71 -35.89 -18.60
CA GLY A 87 -8.67 -36.86 -18.96
C GLY A 87 -7.51 -36.27 -19.76
N LEU A 88 -7.29 -34.96 -19.73
CA LEU A 88 -6.10 -34.36 -20.34
C LEU A 88 -4.84 -34.75 -19.56
N GLU A 89 -3.75 -34.94 -20.29
CA GLU A 89 -2.46 -35.34 -19.72
C GLU A 89 -1.86 -34.19 -18.88
N PRO A 90 -1.34 -34.46 -17.66
CA PRO A 90 -0.83 -33.43 -16.75
C PRO A 90 0.27 -32.54 -17.34
N GLY A 91 1.19 -33.08 -18.15
CA GLY A 91 2.21 -32.32 -18.84
C GLY A 91 1.64 -31.30 -19.83
N LEU A 92 0.63 -31.68 -20.60
CA LEU A 92 -0.11 -30.75 -21.46
C LEU A 92 -0.79 -29.65 -20.63
N ILE A 93 -1.45 -30.00 -19.53
CA ILE A 93 -2.13 -29.03 -18.65
C ILE A 93 -1.12 -28.04 -18.05
N ALA A 94 0.04 -28.51 -17.59
CA ALA A 94 1.11 -27.66 -17.06
C ALA A 94 1.59 -26.66 -18.12
N SER A 95 1.79 -27.11 -19.36
CA SER A 95 2.23 -26.24 -20.46
C SER A 95 1.20 -25.15 -20.83
N VAL A 96 -0.10 -25.44 -20.73
CA VAL A 96 -1.18 -24.52 -21.13
C VAL A 96 -1.56 -23.57 -20.02
N THR A 97 -1.61 -24.05 -18.77
CA THR A 97 -2.09 -23.28 -17.61
C THR A 97 -0.96 -22.60 -16.84
N GLY A 98 0.30 -23.02 -17.07
CA GLY A 98 1.46 -22.54 -16.31
C GLY A 98 1.53 -23.08 -14.89
N ILE A 99 0.65 -24.01 -14.52
CA ILE A 99 0.65 -24.67 -13.20
C ILE A 99 1.73 -25.74 -13.17
N THR A 100 2.48 -25.80 -12.08
CA THR A 100 3.56 -26.78 -11.93
C THR A 100 2.99 -28.21 -11.79
N PRO A 101 3.72 -29.25 -12.24
CA PRO A 101 3.31 -30.64 -12.04
C PRO A 101 3.04 -30.99 -10.58
N GLU A 102 3.82 -30.43 -9.66
CA GLU A 102 3.66 -30.57 -8.21
C GLU A 102 2.31 -30.02 -7.75
N GLU A 103 1.95 -28.79 -8.18
CA GLU A 103 0.64 -28.22 -7.88
C GLU A 103 -0.50 -29.02 -8.52
N LEU A 104 -0.34 -29.52 -9.75
CA LEU A 104 -1.35 -30.36 -10.40
C LEU A 104 -1.64 -31.65 -9.62
N SER A 105 -0.61 -32.26 -9.01
CA SER A 105 -0.79 -33.45 -8.17
C SER A 105 -1.66 -33.19 -6.95
N THR A 106 -1.62 -31.97 -6.39
CA THR A 106 -2.51 -31.57 -5.28
C THR A 106 -3.94 -31.27 -5.72
N LEU A 107 -4.16 -31.03 -7.01
CA LEU A 107 -5.48 -30.76 -7.59
C LEU A 107 -6.21 -32.03 -8.06
N SER A 108 -5.52 -33.17 -8.14
CA SER A 108 -6.09 -34.46 -8.59
C SER A 108 -6.60 -35.36 -7.46
N HIS A 109 -6.52 -34.89 -6.20
CA HIS A 109 -7.10 -35.53 -5.01
C HIS A 109 -8.46 -34.92 -4.67
#